data_AF-A0A835VPL6-F1
#
_entry.id   AF-A0A835VPL6-F1
#
_cell.length_a   1.000
_cell.length_b   1.000
_cell.length_c   1.000
_cell.angle_alpha   90.00
_cell.angle_beta   90.00
_cell.angle_gamma   90.00
#
_symmetry.space_group_name_H-M   'P 1'
#
loop_
_entity.id
_entity.type
_entity.pdbx_description
1 polymer ?
#
loop_
_entity_poly.entity_id
_entity_poly.type
_entity_poly.pdbx_seq_one_letter_code
_entity_poly.pdbx_strand_id
1 'polypeptide(L)' 'MKEHRPSDQLKKDLENLLARINALEISAPDEYQKGIVKVLRALVEGQIHSVDEFEHLKKAIDLVTLQLFEVQKKQNS' A
#
# COMPACT_ATOMS: atom_id res chain seq x y z
N MET A 1 20.82 0.70 7.75
CA MET A 1 19.39 0.40 7.56
C MET A 1 18.94 1.12 6.29
N LYS A 2 18.21 0.45 5.38
CA LYS A 2 17.53 1.18 4.30
C LYS A 2 16.59 2.19 4.97
N GLU A 3 16.59 3.43 4.48
CA GLU A 3 15.71 4.46 5.04
C GLU A 3 14.26 3.99 5.01
N HIS A 4 13.57 4.18 6.14
CA HIS A 4 12.14 3.93 6.21
C HIS A 4 11.46 4.94 5.29
N ARG A 5 11.08 4.51 4.09
CA ARG A 5 10.25 5.37 3.22
C ARG A 5 8.89 5.53 3.89
N PRO A 6 8.39 6.76 4.08
CA PRO A 6 7.04 6.98 4.55
C PRO A 6 6.03 6.30 3.62
N SER A 7 4.98 5.70 4.16
CA SER A 7 3.88 5.08 3.41
C SER A 7 3.26 6.05 2.41
N ASP A 8 3.11 7.32 2.79
CA ASP A 8 2.64 8.40 1.92
C ASP A 8 3.50 8.58 0.65
N GLN A 9 4.83 8.52 0.80
CA GLN A 9 5.74 8.65 -0.33
C GLN A 9 5.63 7.44 -1.26
N LEU A 10 5.52 6.23 -0.69
CA LEU A 10 5.31 5.01 -1.47
C LEU A 10 3.98 5.06 -2.23
N LYS A 11 2.90 5.51 -1.58
CA LYS A 11 1.59 5.67 -2.20
C LYS A 11 1.62 6.66 -3.35
N LYS A 12 2.26 7.82 -3.14
CA LYS A 12 2.47 8.83 -4.20
C LYS A 12 3.27 8.28 -5.39
N ASP A 13 4.30 7.49 -5.14
CA ASP A 13 5.09 6.85 -6.20
C ASP A 13 4.23 5.85 -7.01
N LEU A 14 3.37 5.08 -6.32
CA LEU A 14 2.42 4.16 -6.95
C LEU A 14 1.33 4.88 -7.75
N GLU A 15 0.80 6.00 -7.25
CA GLU A 15 -0.17 6.84 -7.97
C GLU A 15 0.44 7.44 -9.25
N ASN A 16 1.69 7.91 -9.18
CA ASN A 16 2.43 8.37 -10.36
C ASN A 16 2.66 7.22 -11.36
N LEU A 17 2.94 6.01 -10.87
CA LEU A 17 3.07 4.83 -11.71
C LEU A 17 1.74 4.46 -12.38
N LEU A 18 0.64 4.50 -11.65
CA LEU A 18 -0.71 4.27 -12.16
C LEU A 18 -1.07 5.26 -13.28
N ALA A 19 -0.75 6.54 -13.10
CA ALA A 19 -0.95 7.56 -14.14
C ALA A 19 -0.17 7.25 -15.43
N ARG A 20 1.09 6.79 -15.30
CA ARG A 20 1.91 6.37 -16.44
C ARG A 20 1.36 5.11 -17.12
N ILE A 21 0.88 4.13 -16.35
CA ILE A 21 0.24 2.91 -16.87
C ILE A 21 -1.03 3.26 -17.64
N ASN A 22 -1.82 4.22 -17.17
CA ASN A 22 -3.02 4.68 -17.88
C ASN A 22 -2.65 5.35 -19.21
N ALA A 23 -1.59 6.16 -19.26
CA ALA A 23 -1.07 6.70 -20.51
C ALA A 23 -0.54 5.60 -21.47
N LEU A 24 0.07 4.55 -20.92
CA LEU A 24 0.53 3.39 -21.69
C LEU A 24 -0.65 2.61 -22.32
N GLU A 25 -1.79 2.51 -21.65
CA GLU A 25 -2.96 1.79 -22.21
C GLU A 25 -3.51 2.52 -23.44
N ILE A 26 -3.54 3.86 -23.38
CA ILE A 26 -4.01 4.70 -24.48
C ILE A 26 -3.08 4.60 -25.70
N SER A 27 -1.77 4.48 -25.45
CA SER A 27 -0.74 4.44 -26.50
C SER A 27 -0.37 3.04 -26.98
N ALA A 28 -0.95 1.98 -26.41
CA ALA A 28 -0.64 0.60 -26.75
C ALA A 28 -1.07 0.26 -28.20
N PRO A 29 -0.14 -0.20 -29.07
CA PRO A 29 -0.44 -0.45 -30.48
C PRO A 29 -1.40 -1.61 -30.77
N ASP A 30 -1.48 -2.61 -29.89
CA ASP A 30 -2.34 -3.78 -30.09
C ASP A 30 -3.04 -4.26 -28.82
N GLU A 31 -4.03 -5.15 -29.00
CA GLU A 31 -4.84 -5.69 -27.89
C GLU A 31 -4.04 -6.57 -26.92
N TYR A 32 -2.97 -7.22 -27.39
CA TYR A 32 -2.10 -8.02 -26.51
C TYR A 32 -1.36 -7.10 -25.53
N GLN A 33 -0.79 -6.01 -26.01
CA GLN A 33 -0.13 -5.00 -25.19
C GLN A 33 -1.12 -4.28 -24.27
N LYS A 34 -2.33 -3.95 -24.73
CA LYS A 34 -3.38 -3.45 -23.83
C LYS A 34 -3.71 -4.45 -22.72
N GLY A 35 -3.75 -5.74 -23.03
CA GLY A 35 -3.90 -6.81 -22.05
C GLY A 35 -2.81 -6.78 -20.97
N ILE A 36 -1.54 -6.65 -21.39
CA ILE A 36 -0.41 -6.51 -20.46
C ILE A 36 -0.58 -5.25 -19.58
N VAL A 37 -0.93 -4.11 -20.18
CA VAL A 37 -1.10 -2.85 -19.43
C VAL A 37 -2.23 -2.96 -18.39
N LYS A 38 -3.32 -3.66 -18.70
CA LYS A 38 -4.39 -3.94 -17.73
C LYS A 38 -3.92 -4.77 -16.55
N VAL A 39 -3.08 -5.78 -16.79
CA VAL A 39 -2.46 -6.57 -15.70
C VAL A 39 -1.59 -5.68 -14.83
N LEU A 40 -0.74 -4.83 -15.44
CA LEU A 40 0.09 -3.88 -14.70
C LEU A 40 -0.74 -2.92 -13.84
N ARG A 41 -1.85 -2.42 -14.38
CA ARG A 41 -2.79 -1.57 -13.63
C ARG A 41 -3.32 -2.30 -12.39
N ALA A 42 -3.87 -3.49 -12.57
CA ALA A 42 -4.45 -4.26 -11.47
C ALA A 42 -3.42 -4.56 -10.36
N LEU A 43 -2.16 -4.83 -10.75
CA LEU A 43 -1.08 -5.03 -9.78
C LEU A 43 -0.76 -3.74 -9.00
N VAL A 44 -0.69 -2.59 -9.66
CA VAL A 44 -0.40 -1.31 -8.98
C VAL A 44 -1.55 -0.87 -8.09
N GLU A 45 -2.79 -1.00 -8.54
CA GLU A 45 -3.99 -0.73 -7.72
C GLU A 45 -4.03 -1.64 -6.49
N GLY A 46 -3.73 -2.93 -6.66
CA GLY A 46 -3.60 -3.87 -5.55
C GLY A 46 -2.51 -3.47 -4.56
N GLN A 47 -1.36 -3.00 -5.03
CA GLN A 47 -0.29 -2.51 -4.14
C GLN A 47 -0.69 -1.26 -3.37
N ILE A 48 -1.38 -0.29 -4.01
CA ILE A 48 -1.91 0.89 -3.34
C ILE A 48 -2.85 0.47 -2.20
N HIS A 49 -3.76 -0.46 -2.49
CA HIS A 49 -4.70 -0.96 -1.50
C HIS A 49 -4.00 -1.68 -0.34
N SER A 50 -3.03 -2.57 -0.64
CA SER A 50 -2.26 -3.26 0.40
C SER A 50 -1.51 -2.30 1.32
N VAL A 51 -0.96 -1.19 0.80
CA VAL A 51 -0.31 -0.17 1.65
C VAL A 51 -1.29 0.41 2.66
N ASP A 52 -2.51 0.75 2.23
CA ASP A 52 -3.56 1.25 3.12
C ASP A 52 -3.94 0.19 4.17
N GLU A 53 -4.13 -1.07 3.77
CA GLU A 53 -4.44 -2.17 4.68
C GLU A 53 -3.33 -2.40 5.72
N PHE A 54 -2.05 -2.27 5.34
CA PHE A 54 -0.93 -2.40 6.26
C PHE A 54 -0.90 -1.27 7.31
N GLU A 55 -1.29 -0.04 6.95
CA GLU A 55 -1.44 1.03 7.95
C GLU A 55 -2.55 0.74 8.94
N HIS A 56 -3.68 0.21 8.47
CA HIS A 56 -4.78 -0.21 9.34
C HIS A 56 -4.34 -1.33 10.29
N LEU A 57 -3.61 -2.32 9.77
CA LEU A 57 -3.05 -3.41 10.58
C LEU A 57 -2.08 -2.87 11.65
N LYS A 58 -1.19 -1.94 11.28
CA LYS A 58 -0.27 -1.30 12.23
C LYS A 58 -1.04 -0.63 13.37
N LYS A 59 -2.07 0.16 13.07
CA LYS A 59 -2.92 0.82 14.08
C LYS A 59 -3.62 -0.20 14.99
N ALA A 60 -4.10 -1.32 14.43
CA ALA A 60 -4.70 -2.37 15.23
C ALA A 60 -3.69 -3.01 16.20
N ILE A 61 -2.46 -3.27 15.75
CA ILE A 61 -1.38 -3.78 16.59
C ILE A 61 -1.05 -2.77 17.70
N ASP A 62 -0.95 -1.48 17.37
CA ASP A 62 -0.69 -0.41 18.35
C ASP A 62 -1.77 -0.41 19.45
N LEU A 63 -3.05 -0.52 19.07
CA LEU A 63 -4.17 -0.59 20.02
C LEU A 63 -4.13 -1.82 20.93
N VAL A 64 -3.88 -3.01 20.35
CA VAL A 64 -3.74 -4.24 21.13
C VAL A 64 -2.57 -4.13 22.11
N THR A 65 -1.46 -3.53 21.67
CA THR A 65 -0.27 -3.32 22.49
C THR A 65 -0.55 -2.38 23.66
N LEU A 66 -1.29 -1.29 23.44
CA LEU A 66 -1.73 -0.39 24.51
C LEU A 66 -2.59 -1.12 25.55
N GLN A 67 -3.54 -1.93 25.10
CA GLN A 67 -4.39 -2.73 26.00
C GLN A 67 -3.58 -3.73 26.83
N LEU A 68 -2.57 -4.39 26.22
CA LEU A 68 -1.66 -5.28 26.94
C LEU A 68 -0.91 -4.54 28.06
N PHE A 69 -0.39 -3.34 27.78
CA PHE A 69 0.29 -2.54 28.79
C PHE A 69 -0.65 -2.09 29.92
N GLU A 70 -1.91 -1.75 29.62
CA GLU A 70 -2.90 -1.41 30.64
C GLU A 70 -3.20 -2.58 31.58
N VAL A 71 -3.35 -3.79 31.03
CA VAL A 71 -3.58 -5.01 31.82
C VAL A 71 -2.37 -5.31 32.71
N GLN A 72 -1.15 -5.24 32.16
CA GLN A 72 0.08 -5.44 32.95
C GLN A 72 0.20 -4.43 34.09
N LYS A 73 -0.09 -3.15 33.83
CA LYS A 73 -0.04 -2.10 34.85
C LYS A 73 -1.04 -2.38 35.98
N LYS A 74 -2.25 -2.85 35.66
CA LYS A 74 -3.28 -3.22 36.64
C LYS A 74 -2.90 -4.46 37.48
N GLN A 75 -2.12 -5.40 36.95
CA GLN A 75 -1.64 -6.56 37.71
C GLN A 75 -0.45 -6.23 38.63
N ASN A 76 0.36 -5.23 38.26
CA ASN A 76 1.56 -4.83 38.99
C ASN A 76 1.33 -3.66 39.97
N SER A 77 0.09 -3.15 40.07
CA SER A 77 -0.33 -2.11 41.04
C SER A 77 -1.19 -2.73 42.12
#